data_AF-A0AAV1IVZ6-F1
#
_entry.id   AF-A0AAV1IVZ6-F1
#
_cell.length_a   1.000
_cell.length_b   1.000
_cell.length_c   1.000
_cell.angle_alpha   90.00
_cell.angle_beta   90.00
_cell.angle_gamma   90.00
#
_symmetry.space_group_name_H-M   'P 1'
#
loop_
_entity.id
_entity.type
_entity.pdbx_description
1 polymer ?
#
loop_
_entity_poly.entity_id
_entity_poly.type
_entity_poly.pdbx_seq_one_letter_code
_entity_poly.pdbx_strand_id
1 'polypeptide(L)'
;MWAIIVLIIFSLIAFFVTDNLIPKLKDLFIKAGLFGYDLCKVSKNKIPEALGVVSGCIFLVTSFLFIPIVFGNNLIDTRMFPHSEFAELLAALLSICCMLLLGFADDVLDLRWRYKLLLPTIASLPLLVVYYVNFNSTTIIVPIPLRQFLGHSVNIGFLYYIYMGMLAVFCTNAINIFAGINGLEVGQSVIIAVSILIFNILELKGEQIKAHTFSLYIMIPYLATTMGLLKHNWYPSRIFIGDTFCYVSVFLFMSCLSYKISYGIIFLRFMIVENYRCC
;
A
#
# COMPACT_ATOMS: atom_id res chain seq x y z
N MET A 1 -13.27 7.95 -17.55
CA MET A 1 -12.00 7.88 -18.32
C MET A 1 -11.14 9.14 -18.17
N TRP A 2 -11.69 10.36 -18.34
CA TRP A 2 -10.94 11.62 -18.20
C TRP A 2 -10.16 11.75 -16.87
N ALA A 3 -10.79 11.42 -15.74
CA ALA A 3 -10.11 11.45 -14.44
C ALA A 3 -8.85 10.56 -14.37
N ILE A 4 -8.87 9.39 -15.04
CA ILE A 4 -7.70 8.49 -15.09
C ILE A 4 -6.57 9.12 -15.90
N ILE A 5 -6.87 9.83 -16.98
CA ILE A 5 -5.86 10.54 -17.78
C ILE A 5 -5.20 11.63 -16.92
N VAL A 6 -5.99 12.43 -16.21
CA VAL A 6 -5.47 13.45 -15.29
C VAL A 6 -4.61 12.81 -14.19
N LEU A 7 -5.06 11.67 -13.64
CA LEU A 7 -4.30 10.93 -12.64
C LEU A 7 -2.94 10.46 -13.16
N ILE A 8 -2.88 9.95 -14.40
CA ILE A 8 -1.61 9.55 -15.02
C ILE A 8 -0.66 10.75 -15.11
N ILE A 9 -1.15 11.92 -15.53
CA ILE A 9 -0.34 13.15 -15.57
C ILE A 9 0.18 13.52 -14.18
N PHE A 10 -0.71 13.53 -13.18
CA PHE A 10 -0.35 13.81 -11.79
C PHE A 10 0.68 12.81 -11.26
N SER A 11 0.54 11.54 -11.62
CA SER A 11 1.44 10.47 -11.20
C SER A 11 2.80 10.59 -11.87
N LEU A 12 2.86 10.98 -13.15
CA LEU A 12 4.13 11.29 -13.82
C LEU A 12 4.84 12.46 -13.15
N ILE A 13 4.11 13.53 -12.80
CA ILE A 13 4.68 14.64 -12.03
C ILE A 13 5.19 14.13 -10.66
N ALA A 14 4.42 13.30 -9.98
CA ALA A 14 4.80 12.70 -8.69
C ALA A 14 6.08 11.87 -8.79
N PHE A 15 6.28 11.09 -9.87
CA PHE A 15 7.52 10.37 -10.14
C PHE A 15 8.71 11.34 -10.21
N PHE A 16 8.62 12.40 -11.02
CA PHE A 16 9.71 13.37 -11.17
C PHE A 16 9.98 14.15 -9.88
N VAL A 17 8.95 14.50 -9.13
CA VAL A 17 9.08 15.15 -7.82
C VAL A 17 9.79 14.20 -6.84
N THR A 18 9.43 12.92 -6.82
CA THR A 18 10.08 11.91 -5.97
C THR A 18 11.55 11.74 -6.32
N ASP A 19 11.85 11.57 -7.62
CA ASP A 19 13.21 11.40 -8.14
C ASP A 19 14.10 12.61 -7.82
N ASN A 20 13.55 13.83 -7.86
CA ASN A 20 14.29 15.06 -7.60
C ASN A 20 14.45 15.35 -6.09
N LEU A 21 13.45 15.02 -5.28
CA LEU A 21 13.43 15.35 -3.86
C LEU A 21 14.29 14.41 -3.01
N ILE A 22 14.30 13.11 -3.32
CA ILE A 22 15.14 12.11 -2.64
C ILE A 22 16.61 12.56 -2.48
N PRO A 23 17.34 12.91 -3.56
CA PRO A 23 18.75 13.28 -3.43
C PRO A 23 18.97 14.60 -2.67
N LYS A 24 17.97 15.50 -2.64
CA LYS A 24 18.03 16.77 -1.90
C LYS A 24 17.83 16.58 -0.39
N LEU A 25 17.01 15.61 0.00
CA LEU A 25 16.70 15.36 1.41
C LEU A 25 17.67 14.37 2.06
N LYS A 26 18.39 13.56 1.28
CA LYS A 26 19.27 12.49 1.78
C LYS A 26 20.20 12.92 2.93
N ASP A 27 20.79 14.11 2.84
CA ASP A 27 21.78 14.59 3.83
C ASP A 27 21.10 15.01 5.14
N LEU A 28 19.82 15.39 5.11
CA LEU A 28 19.04 15.70 6.31
C LEU A 28 18.78 14.44 7.14
N PHE A 29 18.51 13.31 6.48
CA PHE A 29 18.32 12.03 7.17
C PHE A 29 19.62 11.58 7.85
N ILE A 30 20.75 11.71 7.16
CA ILE A 30 22.07 11.42 7.77
C ILE A 30 22.32 12.34 8.99
N LYS A 31 22.01 13.64 8.87
CA LYS A 31 22.15 14.60 9.99
C LYS A 31 21.22 14.29 11.16
N ALA A 32 20.03 13.75 10.89
CA ALA A 32 19.08 13.30 11.90
C ALA A 32 19.46 11.96 12.55
N GLY A 33 20.54 11.32 12.09
CA GLY A 33 20.97 10.01 12.59
C GLY A 33 20.28 8.82 11.92
N LEU A 34 19.44 9.06 10.90
CA LEU A 34 18.74 8.03 10.14
C LEU A 34 19.63 7.56 8.97
N PHE A 35 20.51 6.61 9.26
CA PHE A 35 21.37 5.99 8.26
C PHE A 35 21.73 4.56 8.66
N GLY A 36 21.98 3.74 7.64
CA GLY A 36 22.48 2.38 7.77
C GLY A 36 23.76 2.14 6.97
N TYR A 37 24.31 0.95 7.13
CA TYR A 37 25.41 0.44 6.30
C TYR A 37 24.90 -0.70 5.42
N ASP A 38 25.37 -0.76 4.18
CA ASP A 38 25.06 -1.88 3.29
C ASP A 38 25.88 -3.10 3.72
N LEU A 39 25.22 -4.02 4.45
CA LEU A 39 25.84 -5.24 5.00
C LEU A 39 26.34 -6.20 3.90
N CYS A 40 25.82 -6.08 2.68
CA CYS A 40 26.24 -6.88 1.53
C CYS A 40 27.43 -6.27 0.76
N LYS A 41 27.96 -5.13 1.21
CA LYS A 41 29.12 -4.48 0.60
C LYS A 41 30.27 -4.30 1.60
N VAL A 42 31.49 -4.35 1.07
CA VAL A 42 32.72 -4.08 1.87
C VAL A 42 32.82 -2.59 2.25
N SER A 43 32.25 -1.71 1.42
CA SER A 43 32.25 -0.26 1.67
C SER A 43 31.36 0.08 2.87
N LYS A 44 31.91 0.86 3.82
CA LYS A 44 31.20 1.34 5.02
C LYS A 44 30.70 2.79 4.86
N ASN A 45 30.24 3.14 3.67
CA ASN A 45 29.62 4.45 3.45
C ASN A 45 28.26 4.49 4.16
N LYS A 46 27.96 5.61 4.82
CA LYS A 46 26.64 5.84 5.41
C LYS A 46 25.61 6.03 4.30
N ILE A 47 24.54 5.24 4.34
CA ILE A 47 23.42 5.32 3.40
C ILE A 47 22.22 5.81 4.20
N PRO A 48 21.55 6.91 3.78
CA PRO A 48 20.38 7.44 4.48
C PRO A 48 19.25 6.41 4.50
N GLU A 49 18.53 6.34 5.61
CA GLU A 49 17.46 5.36 5.84
C GLU A 49 16.09 6.03 5.98
N ALA A 50 15.00 5.25 5.95
CA ALA A 50 13.62 5.72 6.05
C ALA A 50 13.16 6.66 4.90
N LEU A 51 13.81 6.62 3.73
CA LEU A 51 13.44 7.48 2.59
C LEU A 51 12.12 7.08 1.92
N GLY A 52 11.55 5.92 2.28
CA GLY A 52 10.18 5.56 1.96
C GLY A 52 9.15 6.59 2.41
N VAL A 53 9.46 7.36 3.46
CA VAL A 53 8.61 8.46 3.94
C VAL A 53 8.40 9.53 2.86
N VAL A 54 9.44 9.81 2.06
CA VAL A 54 9.39 10.84 1.00
C VAL A 54 8.44 10.41 -0.11
N SER A 55 8.56 9.17 -0.60
CA SER A 55 7.64 8.63 -1.60
C SER A 55 6.20 8.54 -1.08
N GLY A 56 6.02 8.12 0.18
CA GLY A 56 4.69 8.03 0.79
C GLY A 56 4.01 9.39 0.99
N CYS A 57 4.76 10.41 1.41
CA CYS A 57 4.27 11.79 1.47
C CYS A 57 3.85 12.32 0.10
N ILE A 58 4.68 12.11 -0.93
CA ILE A 58 4.36 12.55 -2.30
C ILE A 58 3.12 11.82 -2.80
N PHE A 59 2.99 10.51 -2.56
CA PHE A 59 1.80 9.74 -2.86
C PHE A 59 0.54 10.38 -2.23
N LEU A 60 0.57 10.66 -0.92
CA LEU A 60 -0.57 11.27 -0.22
C LEU A 60 -0.92 12.65 -0.79
N VAL A 61 0.09 13.50 -1.02
CA VAL A 61 -0.12 14.83 -1.62
C VAL A 61 -0.76 14.70 -3.00
N THR A 62 -0.25 13.80 -3.86
CA THR A 62 -0.83 13.55 -5.18
C THR A 62 -2.27 13.06 -5.08
N SER A 63 -2.56 12.12 -4.18
CA SER A 63 -3.92 11.62 -3.97
C SER A 63 -4.87 12.71 -3.44
N PHE A 64 -4.45 13.54 -2.49
CA PHE A 64 -5.26 14.63 -1.97
C PHE A 64 -5.56 15.70 -3.02
N LEU A 65 -4.56 16.07 -3.84
CA LEU A 65 -4.76 16.99 -4.96
C LEU A 65 -5.67 16.41 -6.04
N PHE A 66 -5.76 15.08 -6.14
CA PHE A 66 -6.62 14.40 -7.10
C PHE A 66 -8.09 14.27 -6.64
N ILE A 67 -8.38 14.34 -5.33
CA ILE A 67 -9.75 14.24 -4.80
C ILE A 67 -10.73 15.22 -5.48
N PRO A 68 -10.44 16.54 -5.58
CA PRO A 68 -11.34 17.47 -6.24
C PRO A 68 -11.55 17.18 -7.73
N ILE A 69 -10.61 16.50 -8.40
CA ILE A 69 -10.76 16.14 -9.81
C ILE A 69 -11.77 15.00 -9.99
N VAL A 70 -11.77 14.03 -9.06
CA VAL A 70 -12.70 12.88 -9.10
C VAL A 70 -14.11 13.31 -8.71
N PHE A 71 -14.22 14.12 -7.66
CA PHE A 71 -15.51 14.45 -7.04
C PHE A 71 -16.02 15.86 -7.37
N GLY A 72 -15.20 16.72 -8.00
CA GLY A 72 -15.47 18.16 -8.15
C GLY A 72 -16.72 18.52 -8.92
N ASN A 73 -17.03 17.82 -10.00
CA ASN A 73 -18.28 18.05 -10.75
C ASN A 73 -19.52 17.80 -9.86
N ASN A 74 -19.40 16.90 -8.88
CA ASN A 74 -20.47 16.55 -7.95
C ASN A 74 -20.41 17.38 -6.65
N LEU A 75 -19.35 18.16 -6.40
CA LEU A 75 -19.27 19.07 -5.26
C LEU A 75 -20.19 20.30 -5.46
N ILE A 76 -20.48 20.65 -6.71
CA ILE A 76 -21.36 21.77 -7.06
C ILE A 76 -22.83 21.40 -6.87
N ASP A 77 -23.21 20.14 -7.15
CA ASP A 77 -24.55 19.60 -6.89
C ASP A 77 -24.52 18.58 -5.74
N THR A 78 -24.72 19.09 -4.52
CA THR A 78 -24.67 18.30 -3.29
C THR A 78 -25.72 17.20 -3.20
N ARG A 79 -26.76 17.21 -4.05
CA ARG A 79 -27.83 16.20 -4.00
C ARG A 79 -27.43 14.87 -4.63
N MET A 80 -26.45 14.87 -5.54
CA MET A 80 -25.99 13.66 -6.26
C MET A 80 -24.57 13.24 -5.88
N PHE A 81 -24.06 13.74 -4.75
CA PHE A 81 -22.68 13.46 -4.33
C PHE A 81 -22.50 11.97 -3.94
N PRO A 82 -21.51 11.25 -4.51
CA PRO A 82 -21.25 9.84 -4.20
C PRO A 82 -20.53 9.69 -2.85
N HIS A 83 -21.29 9.80 -1.76
CA HIS A 83 -20.76 9.76 -0.40
C HIS A 83 -20.04 8.46 -0.05
N SER A 84 -20.51 7.31 -0.55
CA SER A 84 -19.90 5.99 -0.33
C SER A 84 -18.48 5.93 -0.88
N GLU A 85 -18.30 6.24 -2.16
CA GLU A 85 -17.01 6.20 -2.85
C GLU A 85 -16.04 7.24 -2.28
N PHE A 86 -16.55 8.40 -1.87
CA PHE A 86 -15.76 9.42 -1.21
C PHE A 86 -15.26 8.99 0.18
N ALA A 87 -16.15 8.39 0.99
CA ALA A 87 -15.79 7.86 2.31
C ALA A 87 -14.79 6.70 2.21
N GLU A 88 -14.93 5.83 1.21
CA GLU A 88 -13.97 4.75 0.90
C GLU A 88 -12.58 5.30 0.61
N LEU A 89 -12.48 6.33 -0.23
CA LEU A 89 -11.20 6.93 -0.58
C LEU A 89 -10.56 7.65 0.61
N LEU A 90 -11.35 8.41 1.38
CA LEU A 90 -10.84 9.09 2.56
C LEU A 90 -10.39 8.11 3.65
N ALA A 91 -11.13 7.03 3.89
CA ALA A 91 -10.75 6.03 4.87
C ALA A 91 -9.51 5.25 4.46
N ALA A 92 -9.36 4.93 3.17
CA ALA A 92 -8.13 4.34 2.65
C ALA A 92 -6.94 5.29 2.86
N LEU A 93 -7.04 6.54 2.41
CA LEU A 93 -5.97 7.54 2.55
C LEU A 93 -5.64 7.86 4.01
N LEU A 94 -6.64 7.87 4.90
CA LEU A 94 -6.42 8.02 6.34
C LEU A 94 -5.64 6.84 6.91
N SER A 95 -6.03 5.60 6.58
CA SER A 95 -5.33 4.40 7.02
C SER A 95 -3.88 4.38 6.51
N ILE A 96 -3.66 4.75 5.24
CA ILE A 96 -2.33 4.85 4.64
C ILE A 96 -1.49 5.95 5.30
N CYS A 97 -2.09 7.10 5.61
CA CYS A 97 -1.42 8.20 6.32
C CYS A 97 -1.01 7.79 7.74
N CYS A 98 -1.90 7.11 8.48
CA CYS A 98 -1.56 6.52 9.78
C CYS A 98 -0.39 5.55 9.65
N MET A 99 -0.37 4.69 8.63
CA MET A 99 0.73 3.74 8.43
C MET A 99 2.03 4.36 7.98
N LEU A 100 1.98 5.44 7.19
CA LEU A 100 3.15 6.24 6.87
C LEU A 100 3.78 6.82 8.15
N LEU A 101 2.95 7.40 9.01
CA LEU A 101 3.40 7.93 10.29
C LEU A 101 3.96 6.84 11.21
N LEU A 102 3.27 5.71 11.33
CA LEU A 102 3.67 4.61 12.21
C LEU A 102 4.93 3.91 11.72
N GLY A 103 5.06 3.68 10.42
CA GLY A 103 6.27 3.10 9.84
C GLY A 103 7.47 4.03 10.00
N PHE A 104 7.27 5.34 9.84
CA PHE A 104 8.33 6.31 10.12
C PHE A 104 8.67 6.41 11.61
N ALA A 105 7.67 6.32 12.49
CA ALA A 105 7.90 6.23 13.93
C ALA A 105 8.65 4.94 14.29
N ASP A 106 8.40 3.81 13.63
CA ASP A 106 9.14 2.56 13.82
C ASP A 106 10.60 2.72 13.41
N ASP A 107 10.87 3.30 12.24
CA ASP A 107 12.23 3.60 11.77
C ASP A 107 13.00 4.53 12.72
N VAL A 108 12.32 5.49 13.35
CA VAL A 108 12.95 6.48 14.26
C VAL A 108 13.13 5.95 15.68
N LEU A 109 12.15 5.19 16.19
CA LEU A 109 12.08 4.79 17.60
C LEU A 109 12.53 3.35 17.85
N ASP A 110 12.75 2.54 16.80
CA ASP A 110 13.05 1.11 16.87
C ASP A 110 12.07 0.37 17.81
N LEU A 111 10.81 0.31 17.39
CA LEU A 111 9.74 -0.18 18.26
C LEU A 111 9.89 -1.69 18.50
N ARG A 112 9.60 -2.11 19.74
CA ARG A 112 9.54 -3.54 20.10
C ARG A 112 8.50 -4.27 19.23
N TRP A 113 8.80 -5.52 18.88
CA TRP A 113 7.96 -6.38 18.03
C TRP A 113 6.45 -6.40 18.37
N ARG A 114 6.08 -6.25 19.66
CA ARG A 114 4.67 -6.21 20.09
C ARG A 114 3.91 -5.04 19.46
N TYR A 115 4.56 -3.88 19.35
CA TYR A 115 3.97 -2.70 18.72
C TYR A 115 3.87 -2.86 17.21
N LYS A 116 4.81 -3.58 16.59
CA LYS A 116 4.74 -3.95 15.16
C LYS A 116 3.53 -4.83 14.81
N LEU A 117 2.92 -5.50 15.80
CA LEU A 117 1.66 -6.23 15.64
C LEU A 117 0.42 -5.38 15.95
N LEU A 118 0.48 -4.60 17.03
CA LEU A 118 -0.68 -3.82 17.50
C LEU A 118 -0.97 -2.58 16.64
N LEU A 119 0.07 -1.84 16.25
CA LEU A 119 -0.08 -0.56 15.56
C LEU A 119 -0.71 -0.69 14.17
N PRO A 120 -0.32 -1.67 13.32
CA PRO A 120 -1.02 -1.88 12.05
C PRO A 120 -2.49 -2.29 12.25
N THR A 121 -2.81 -3.05 13.30
CA THR A 121 -4.21 -3.40 13.60
C THR A 121 -5.05 -2.14 13.85
N ILE A 122 -4.54 -1.20 14.65
CA ILE A 122 -5.23 0.07 14.95
C ILE A 122 -5.34 0.94 13.69
N ALA A 123 -4.28 1.00 12.88
CA ALA A 123 -4.28 1.79 11.65
C ALA A 123 -5.23 1.26 10.58
N SER A 124 -5.61 -0.03 10.63
CA SER A 124 -6.59 -0.63 9.73
C SER A 124 -8.04 -0.27 10.08
N LEU A 125 -8.32 0.23 11.29
CA LEU A 125 -9.68 0.48 11.77
C LEU A 125 -10.52 1.38 10.86
N PRO A 126 -10.03 2.50 10.29
CA PRO A 126 -10.84 3.32 9.41
C PRO A 126 -11.35 2.54 8.18
N LEU A 127 -10.48 1.71 7.59
CA LEU A 127 -10.84 0.83 6.48
C LEU A 127 -11.88 -0.21 6.89
N LEU A 128 -11.73 -0.85 8.06
CA LEU A 128 -12.68 -1.83 8.58
C LEU A 128 -14.06 -1.21 8.85
N VAL A 129 -14.11 0.00 9.40
CA VAL A 129 -15.37 0.70 9.70
C VAL A 129 -16.10 1.05 8.41
N VAL A 130 -15.41 1.59 7.40
CA VAL A 130 -16.05 1.87 6.10
C VAL A 130 -16.50 0.60 5.40
N TYR A 131 -15.72 -0.48 5.50
CA TYR A 131 -16.14 -1.78 4.97
C TYR A 131 -17.43 -2.28 5.64
N TYR A 132 -17.53 -2.16 6.97
CA TYR A 132 -18.72 -2.51 7.74
C TYR A 132 -19.94 -1.69 7.31
N VAL A 133 -19.78 -0.38 7.12
CA VAL A 133 -20.90 0.52 6.77
C VAL A 133 -21.37 0.33 5.32
N ASN A 134 -20.44 0.20 4.37
CA ASN A 134 -20.79 0.22 2.94
C ASN A 134 -21.11 -1.16 2.35
N PHE A 135 -20.45 -2.23 2.83
CA PHE A 135 -20.57 -3.56 2.23
C PHE A 135 -21.20 -4.58 3.16
N ASN A 136 -20.77 -4.59 4.43
CA ASN A 136 -21.20 -5.53 5.47
C ASN A 136 -21.24 -7.01 5.03
N SER A 137 -20.38 -7.40 4.07
CA SER A 137 -20.35 -8.76 3.53
C SER A 137 -19.30 -9.58 4.27
N THR A 138 -19.74 -10.53 5.09
CA THR A 138 -18.85 -11.39 5.89
C THR A 138 -18.72 -12.80 5.32
N THR A 139 -19.15 -13.00 4.08
CA THR A 139 -19.14 -14.29 3.39
C THR A 139 -17.87 -14.45 2.57
N ILE A 140 -17.09 -15.49 2.85
CA ILE A 140 -15.86 -15.83 2.11
C ILE A 140 -16.12 -17.02 1.19
N ILE A 141 -15.52 -17.01 0.01
CA ILE A 141 -15.45 -18.17 -0.88
C ILE A 141 -14.39 -19.14 -0.35
N VAL A 142 -14.78 -20.38 -0.08
CA VAL A 142 -13.89 -21.38 0.50
C VAL A 142 -12.87 -21.86 -0.55
N PRO A 143 -11.57 -21.95 -0.21
CA PRO A 143 -10.55 -22.53 -1.09
C PRO A 143 -10.90 -23.96 -1.51
N ILE A 144 -10.58 -24.33 -2.75
CA ILE A 144 -10.96 -25.62 -3.36
C ILE A 144 -10.71 -26.85 -2.44
N PRO A 145 -9.56 -26.98 -1.76
CA PRO A 145 -9.29 -28.15 -0.89
C PRO A 145 -10.24 -28.28 0.31
N LEU A 146 -10.79 -27.16 0.79
CA LEU A 146 -11.64 -27.08 1.99
C LEU A 146 -13.14 -27.11 1.64
N ARG A 147 -13.51 -26.99 0.36
CA ARG A 147 -14.91 -26.97 -0.08
C ARG A 147 -15.67 -28.25 0.28
N GLN A 148 -14.98 -29.38 0.35
CA GLN A 148 -15.56 -30.67 0.75
C GLN A 148 -16.09 -30.68 2.20
N PHE A 149 -15.51 -29.87 3.09
CA PHE A 149 -15.91 -29.81 4.51
C PHE A 149 -16.84 -28.63 4.81
N LEU A 150 -16.66 -27.51 4.12
CA LEU A 150 -17.26 -26.23 4.49
C LEU A 150 -18.26 -25.69 3.44
N GLY A 151 -18.43 -26.39 2.32
CA GLY A 151 -19.24 -25.92 1.20
C GLY A 151 -18.55 -24.87 0.33
N HIS A 152 -19.30 -24.24 -0.58
CA HIS A 152 -18.74 -23.27 -1.54
C HIS A 152 -18.43 -21.90 -0.90
N SER A 153 -19.30 -21.46 0.01
CA SER A 153 -19.16 -20.18 0.71
C SER A 153 -19.61 -20.29 2.16
N VAL A 154 -18.87 -19.64 3.05
CA VAL A 154 -19.15 -19.63 4.49
C VAL A 154 -19.27 -18.19 4.97
N ASN A 155 -20.32 -17.90 5.73
CA ASN A 155 -20.42 -16.66 6.48
C ASN A 155 -19.65 -16.79 7.79
N ILE A 156 -18.59 -16.00 7.93
CA ILE A 156 -17.67 -16.03 9.07
C ILE A 156 -18.09 -15.00 10.15
N GLY A 157 -19.02 -14.09 9.83
CA GLY A 157 -19.52 -13.07 10.74
C GLY A 157 -18.40 -12.15 11.25
N PHE A 158 -18.41 -11.85 12.55
CA PHE A 158 -17.45 -10.94 13.20
C PHE A 158 -15.98 -11.36 13.00
N LEU A 159 -15.70 -12.67 12.91
CA LEU A 159 -14.35 -13.19 12.70
C LEU A 159 -13.76 -12.72 11.35
N TYR A 160 -14.58 -12.29 10.38
CA TYR A 160 -14.12 -11.70 9.12
C TYR A 160 -13.34 -10.39 9.34
N TYR A 161 -13.81 -9.56 10.27
CA TYR A 161 -13.14 -8.29 10.60
C TYR A 161 -11.82 -8.52 11.31
N ILE A 162 -11.76 -9.52 12.22
CA ILE A 162 -10.51 -9.95 12.83
C ILE A 162 -9.55 -10.45 11.76
N TYR A 163 -10.02 -11.26 10.82
CA TYR A 163 -9.21 -11.73 9.69
C TYR A 163 -8.65 -10.57 8.86
N MET A 164 -9.46 -9.56 8.50
CA MET A 164 -8.97 -8.39 7.76
C MET A 164 -7.91 -7.59 8.53
N GLY A 165 -8.10 -7.38 9.84
CA GLY A 165 -7.10 -6.72 10.68
C GLY A 165 -5.79 -7.52 10.77
N MET A 166 -5.88 -8.84 10.96
CA MET A 166 -4.72 -9.73 11.00
C MET A 166 -4.03 -9.84 9.63
N LEU A 167 -4.78 -9.74 8.54
CA LEU A 167 -4.23 -9.71 7.19
C LEU A 167 -3.34 -8.47 7.00
N ALA A 168 -3.75 -7.31 7.52
CA ALA A 168 -2.93 -6.10 7.51
C ALA A 168 -1.58 -6.35 8.19
N VAL A 169 -1.61 -6.91 9.42
CA VAL A 169 -0.43 -7.21 10.23
C VAL A 169 0.47 -8.25 9.56
N PHE A 170 -0.11 -9.32 9.01
CA PHE A 170 0.66 -10.37 8.35
C PHE A 170 1.41 -9.81 7.14
N CYS A 171 0.71 -9.06 6.29
CA CYS A 171 1.31 -8.52 5.08
C CYS A 171 2.42 -7.50 5.40
N THR A 172 2.25 -6.60 6.39
CA THR A 172 3.28 -5.59 6.73
C THR A 172 4.57 -6.25 7.16
N ASN A 173 4.47 -7.30 7.98
CA ASN A 173 5.64 -8.05 8.43
C ASN A 173 6.23 -8.92 7.32
N ALA A 174 5.41 -9.47 6.42
CA ALA A 174 5.87 -10.37 5.36
C ALA A 174 6.75 -9.68 4.30
N ILE A 175 6.47 -8.43 3.90
CA ILE A 175 7.40 -7.67 3.04
C ILE A 175 8.67 -7.32 3.83
N ASN A 176 8.52 -6.95 5.10
CA ASN A 176 9.64 -6.49 5.91
C ASN A 176 10.64 -7.61 6.25
N ILE A 177 10.18 -8.85 6.37
CA ILE A 177 11.04 -10.03 6.57
C ILE A 177 11.74 -10.40 5.25
N PHE A 178 11.08 -10.19 4.10
CA PHE A 178 11.64 -10.46 2.78
C PHE A 178 12.38 -9.24 2.21
N ALA A 179 13.43 -8.85 2.94
CA ALA A 179 14.21 -7.64 2.74
C ALA A 179 15.72 -7.90 2.87
N GLY A 180 16.54 -6.88 2.64
CA GLY A 180 17.98 -6.91 2.92
C GLY A 180 18.89 -7.01 1.69
N ILE A 181 18.33 -7.00 0.48
CA ILE A 181 19.10 -6.88 -0.77
C ILE A 181 18.64 -5.61 -1.49
N ASN A 182 19.61 -4.82 -1.96
CA ASN A 182 19.36 -3.54 -2.65
C ASN A 182 18.31 -3.66 -3.77
N GLY A 183 17.18 -2.97 -3.60
CA GLY A 183 16.09 -2.92 -4.58
C GLY A 183 15.04 -4.02 -4.45
N LEU A 184 15.16 -4.96 -3.51
CA LEU A 184 14.27 -6.12 -3.41
C LEU A 184 12.86 -5.72 -2.94
N GLU A 185 12.77 -4.95 -1.86
CA GLU A 185 11.52 -4.52 -1.22
C GLU A 185 10.69 -3.64 -2.15
N VAL A 186 11.36 -2.69 -2.81
CA VAL A 186 10.73 -1.80 -3.77
C VAL A 186 10.41 -2.53 -5.07
N GLY A 187 11.30 -3.41 -5.54
CA GLY A 187 11.13 -4.19 -6.76
C GLY A 187 9.95 -5.15 -6.70
N GLN A 188 9.84 -5.94 -5.63
CA GLN A 188 8.69 -6.84 -5.43
C GLN A 188 7.37 -6.04 -5.39
N SER A 189 7.38 -4.89 -4.72
CA SER A 189 6.21 -4.02 -4.61
C SER A 189 5.79 -3.42 -5.95
N VAL A 190 6.74 -3.09 -6.83
CA VAL A 190 6.47 -2.67 -8.21
C VAL A 190 5.83 -3.79 -9.02
N ILE A 191 6.35 -5.02 -8.94
CA ILE A 191 5.80 -6.18 -9.67
C ILE A 191 4.35 -6.43 -9.23
N ILE A 192 4.10 -6.40 -7.92
CA ILE A 192 2.75 -6.51 -7.35
C ILE A 192 1.85 -5.39 -7.90
N ALA A 193 2.32 -4.15 -7.87
CA ALA A 193 1.53 -3.00 -8.30
C ALA A 193 1.14 -3.06 -9.77
N VAL A 194 2.09 -3.42 -10.63
CA VAL A 194 1.85 -3.63 -12.06
C VAL A 194 0.86 -4.77 -12.28
N SER A 195 0.97 -5.86 -11.52
CA SER A 195 0.03 -6.99 -11.61
C SER A 195 -1.40 -6.56 -11.26
N ILE A 196 -1.58 -5.80 -10.18
CA ILE A 196 -2.88 -5.26 -9.77
C ILE A 196 -3.42 -4.28 -10.83
N LEU A 197 -2.57 -3.40 -11.38
CA LEU A 197 -2.96 -2.47 -12.44
C LEU A 197 -3.45 -3.19 -13.70
N ILE A 198 -2.70 -4.18 -14.18
CA ILE A 198 -3.10 -4.98 -15.35
C ILE A 198 -4.44 -5.66 -15.09
N PHE A 199 -4.58 -6.31 -13.92
CA PHE A 199 -5.84 -6.95 -13.53
C PHE A 199 -7.01 -5.97 -13.52
N ASN A 200 -6.85 -4.81 -12.89
CA ASN A 200 -7.90 -3.79 -12.85
C ASN A 200 -8.28 -3.30 -14.23
N ILE A 201 -7.32 -3.07 -15.14
CA ILE A 201 -7.58 -2.62 -16.51
C ILE A 201 -8.38 -3.66 -17.29
N LEU A 202 -8.07 -4.95 -17.12
CA LEU A 202 -8.80 -6.04 -17.78
C LEU A 202 -10.25 -6.12 -17.28
N GLU A 203 -10.46 -5.94 -15.98
CA GLU A 203 -11.78 -5.99 -15.34
C GLU A 203 -12.60 -4.69 -15.43
N LEU A 204 -12.08 -3.64 -16.09
CA LEU A 204 -12.83 -2.40 -16.32
C LEU A 204 -14.08 -2.61 -17.19
N LYS A 205 -14.20 -3.73 -17.90
CA LYS A 205 -15.39 -4.10 -18.68
C LYS A 205 -16.34 -5.04 -17.92
N GLY A 206 -15.96 -5.48 -16.72
CA GLY A 206 -16.71 -6.42 -15.89
C GLY A 206 -17.77 -5.74 -15.01
N GLU A 207 -18.42 -6.55 -14.18
CA GLU A 207 -19.54 -6.12 -13.32
C GLU A 207 -19.11 -5.19 -12.18
N GLN A 208 -17.84 -5.21 -11.76
CA GLN A 208 -17.34 -4.47 -10.59
C GLN A 208 -16.48 -3.25 -10.97
N ILE A 209 -16.86 -2.54 -12.04
CA ILE A 209 -16.09 -1.41 -12.58
C ILE A 209 -15.73 -0.34 -11.54
N LYS A 210 -16.61 -0.07 -10.56
CA LYS A 210 -16.36 0.93 -9.50
C LYS A 210 -15.20 0.55 -8.60
N ALA A 211 -15.11 -0.73 -8.20
CA ALA A 211 -14.04 -1.23 -7.34
C ALA A 211 -12.68 -1.21 -8.06
N HIS A 212 -12.65 -1.64 -9.31
CA HIS A 212 -11.43 -1.56 -10.13
C HIS A 212 -11.00 -0.12 -10.40
N THR A 213 -11.96 0.78 -10.67
CA THR A 213 -11.67 2.22 -10.83
C THR A 213 -11.10 2.83 -9.55
N PHE A 214 -11.67 2.50 -8.39
CA PHE A 214 -11.15 2.91 -7.09
C PHE A 214 -9.70 2.42 -6.88
N SER A 215 -9.44 1.15 -7.16
CA SER A 215 -8.09 0.60 -7.05
C SER A 215 -7.10 1.29 -8.00
N LEU A 216 -7.50 1.64 -9.23
CA LEU A 216 -6.67 2.43 -10.14
C LEU A 216 -6.31 3.81 -9.57
N TYR A 217 -7.23 4.47 -8.85
CA TYR A 217 -6.98 5.77 -8.23
C TYR A 217 -5.85 5.74 -7.19
N ILE A 218 -5.66 4.61 -6.54
CA ILE A 218 -4.60 4.39 -5.55
C ILE A 218 -3.33 3.86 -6.22
N MET A 219 -3.45 2.88 -7.10
CA MET A 219 -2.31 2.12 -7.63
C MET A 219 -1.45 2.89 -8.64
N ILE A 220 -2.06 3.77 -9.46
CA ILE A 220 -1.31 4.55 -10.45
C ILE A 220 -0.31 5.52 -9.77
N PRO A 221 -0.71 6.39 -8.82
CA PRO A 221 0.22 7.27 -8.13
C PRO A 221 1.20 6.50 -7.23
N TYR A 222 0.78 5.39 -6.64
CA TYR A 222 1.68 4.52 -5.87
C TYR A 222 2.81 3.97 -6.75
N LEU A 223 2.49 3.39 -7.91
CA LEU A 223 3.51 2.86 -8.82
C LEU A 223 4.48 3.97 -9.23
N ALA A 224 3.99 5.15 -9.57
CA ALA A 224 4.83 6.25 -10.03
C ALA A 224 5.80 6.75 -8.93
N THR A 225 5.32 6.96 -7.71
CA THR A 225 6.19 7.37 -6.59
C THR A 225 7.18 6.27 -6.21
N THR A 226 6.75 5.00 -6.23
CA THR A 226 7.58 3.83 -5.96
C THR A 226 8.66 3.64 -7.01
N MET A 227 8.37 3.86 -8.30
CA MET A 227 9.38 3.82 -9.36
C MET A 227 10.44 4.92 -9.19
N GLY A 228 10.04 6.10 -8.69
CA GLY A 228 10.95 7.17 -8.33
C GLY A 228 11.89 6.74 -7.18
N LEU A 229 11.34 6.08 -6.16
CA LEU A 229 12.12 5.51 -5.05
C LEU A 229 13.06 4.39 -5.52
N LEU A 230 12.58 3.47 -6.36
CA LEU A 230 13.32 2.33 -6.89
C LEU A 230 14.58 2.81 -7.61
N LYS A 231 14.51 3.88 -8.39
CA LYS A 231 15.67 4.43 -9.11
C LYS A 231 16.84 4.82 -8.18
N HIS A 232 16.57 5.18 -6.94
CA HIS A 232 17.61 5.53 -5.96
C HIS A 232 18.01 4.35 -5.06
N ASN A 233 17.09 3.41 -4.83
CA ASN A 233 17.30 2.21 -4.03
C ASN A 233 17.88 1.02 -4.82
N TRP A 234 17.77 1.02 -6.16
CA TRP A 234 18.31 -0.03 -7.02
C TRP A 234 19.83 -0.17 -6.87
N TYR A 235 20.34 -1.38 -7.10
CA TYR A 235 21.76 -1.66 -6.97
C TYR A 235 22.62 -0.79 -7.93
N PRO A 236 23.69 -0.15 -7.42
CA PRO A 236 24.09 -0.03 -6.03
C PRO A 236 23.24 1.01 -5.28
N SER A 237 22.60 0.60 -4.19
CA SER A 237 21.68 1.47 -3.45
C SER A 237 22.35 2.72 -2.92
N ARG A 238 21.67 3.86 -3.12
CA ARG A 238 22.05 5.18 -2.59
C ARG A 238 21.20 5.61 -1.39
N ILE A 239 20.09 4.91 -1.14
CA ILE A 239 19.14 5.17 -0.06
C ILE A 239 18.52 3.86 0.44
N PHE A 240 18.22 3.78 1.73
CA PHE A 240 17.36 2.74 2.27
C PHE A 240 15.96 3.27 2.50
N ILE A 241 14.99 2.39 2.26
CA ILE A 241 13.58 2.72 2.28
C ILE A 241 13.00 2.78 3.71
N GLY A 242 13.57 1.99 4.63
CA GLY A 242 13.05 1.76 5.98
C GLY A 242 11.76 0.94 6.02
N ASP A 243 11.35 0.58 7.24
CA ASP A 243 10.08 -0.07 7.56
C ASP A 243 8.90 0.77 7.07
N THR A 244 9.07 2.10 7.01
CA THR A 244 8.09 3.07 6.48
C THR A 244 7.50 2.64 5.14
N PHE A 245 8.35 2.27 4.17
CA PHE A 245 7.88 1.90 2.84
C PHE A 245 7.10 0.57 2.85
N CYS A 246 7.59 -0.42 3.59
CA CYS A 246 6.95 -1.73 3.72
C CYS A 246 5.53 -1.59 4.29
N TYR A 247 5.39 -0.76 5.32
CA TYR A 247 4.14 -0.48 6.01
C TYR A 247 3.12 0.18 5.07
N VAL A 248 3.54 1.21 4.34
CA VAL A 248 2.70 1.94 3.38
C VAL A 248 2.27 1.05 2.22
N SER A 249 3.21 0.33 1.61
CA SER A 249 2.98 -0.51 0.43
C SER A 249 1.92 -1.57 0.69
N VAL A 250 1.98 -2.23 1.84
CA VAL A 250 1.00 -3.25 2.21
C VAL A 250 -0.39 -2.67 2.40
N PHE A 251 -0.50 -1.53 3.09
CA PHE A 251 -1.81 -0.92 3.31
C PHE A 251 -2.45 -0.42 2.02
N LEU A 252 -1.65 -0.01 1.04
CA LEU A 252 -2.12 0.30 -0.30
C LEU A 252 -2.68 -0.92 -1.00
N PHE A 253 -1.95 -2.05 -0.97
CA PHE A 253 -2.43 -3.31 -1.55
C PHE A 253 -3.70 -3.80 -0.85
N MET A 254 -3.74 -3.77 0.48
CA MET A 254 -4.93 -4.16 1.25
C MET A 254 -6.12 -3.26 0.92
N SER A 255 -5.94 -1.94 0.89
CA SER A 255 -7.01 -1.00 0.55
C SER A 255 -7.60 -1.28 -0.84
N CYS A 256 -6.80 -1.76 -1.79
CA CYS A 256 -7.27 -2.17 -3.11
C CYS A 256 -8.00 -3.54 -3.10
N LEU A 257 -7.59 -4.44 -2.21
CA LEU A 257 -8.10 -5.82 -2.13
C LEU A 257 -9.35 -5.96 -1.26
N SER A 258 -9.52 -5.11 -0.25
CA SER A 258 -10.66 -5.14 0.69
C SER A 258 -12.00 -4.90 0.01
N TYR A 259 -12.05 -4.32 -1.20
CA TYR A 259 -13.30 -3.94 -1.87
C TYR A 259 -13.77 -4.91 -2.96
N LYS A 260 -13.95 -6.19 -2.61
CA LYS A 260 -14.59 -7.28 -3.42
C LYS A 260 -13.67 -8.14 -4.30
N ILE A 261 -12.37 -8.14 -4.06
CA ILE A 261 -11.47 -9.04 -4.81
C ILE A 261 -11.27 -10.32 -3.98
N SER A 262 -12.12 -11.33 -4.22
CA SER A 262 -11.88 -12.72 -3.74
C SER A 262 -10.51 -13.29 -4.19
N TYR A 263 -9.81 -12.57 -5.08
CA TYR A 263 -8.48 -12.88 -5.59
C TYR A 263 -7.32 -12.33 -4.74
N GLY A 264 -7.56 -11.69 -3.58
CA GLY A 264 -6.50 -11.34 -2.61
C GLY A 264 -5.67 -12.56 -2.15
N ILE A 265 -6.23 -13.77 -2.30
CA ILE A 265 -5.53 -15.05 -2.08
C ILE A 265 -4.36 -15.24 -3.07
N ILE A 266 -4.42 -14.71 -4.30
CA ILE A 266 -3.31 -14.79 -5.27
C ILE A 266 -2.15 -13.89 -4.82
N PHE A 267 -2.46 -12.70 -4.31
CA PHE A 267 -1.48 -11.77 -3.71
C PHE A 267 -0.81 -12.40 -2.47
N LEU A 268 -1.61 -12.99 -1.58
CA LEU A 268 -1.12 -13.75 -0.44
C LEU A 268 -0.26 -14.94 -0.87
N ARG A 269 -0.59 -15.63 -1.96
CA ARG A 269 0.17 -16.81 -2.41
C ARG A 269 1.59 -16.45 -2.81
N PHE A 270 1.84 -15.29 -3.42
CA PHE A 270 3.20 -14.85 -3.74
C PHE A 270 4.00 -14.61 -2.44
N MET A 271 3.46 -13.79 -1.53
CA MET A 271 4.12 -13.47 -0.25
C MET A 271 4.28 -14.66 0.70
N ILE A 272 3.32 -15.60 0.72
CA ILE A 272 3.33 -16.80 1.57
C ILE A 272 4.35 -17.81 1.04
N VAL A 273 4.38 -18.11 -0.26
CA VAL A 273 5.26 -19.16 -0.80
C VAL A 273 6.75 -18.84 -0.57
N GLU A 274 7.12 -17.56 -0.58
CA GLU A 274 8.50 -17.13 -0.33
C GLU A 274 8.86 -17.05 1.15
N ASN A 275 7.95 -16.56 2.02
CA ASN A 275 8.23 -16.51 3.47
C ASN A 275 8.41 -17.91 4.09
N TYR A 276 7.69 -18.92 3.61
CA TYR A 276 7.84 -20.31 4.10
C TYR A 276 9.11 -21.02 3.62
N ARG A 277 9.86 -20.47 2.66
CA ARG A 277 11.17 -21.02 2.23
C ARG A 277 12.37 -20.42 2.97
N CYS A 278 12.17 -19.28 3.63
CA CYS A 278 13.23 -18.59 4.37
C CYS A 278 13.33 -19.00 5.85
N CYS A 279 12.36 -19.77 6.37
CA CYS A 279 12.45 -20.46 7.66
C CYS A 279 12.84 -21.92 7.44
#